data_AF-A0A924M630-F1
#
_entry.id   AF-A0A924M630-F1
#
_cell.length_a   1.000
_cell.length_b   1.000
_cell.length_c   1.000
_cell.angle_alpha   90.00
_cell.angle_beta   90.00
_cell.angle_gamma   90.00
#
_symmetry.space_group_name_H-M   'P 1'
#
loop_
_entity.id
_entity.type
_entity.pdbx_description
1 polymer ?
#
loop_
_entity_poly.entity_id
_entity_poly.type
_entity_poly.pdbx_seq_one_letter_code
_entity_poly.pdbx_strand_id
1 'polypeptide(L)'
;AGIPQNSYPLAKAQCWLDTAKSQYHENDRTGYIEESVTEAVKIVQALEADKAAKAGFDTPLVARSSMLRGDLWAQLNNYKSQPVTLACNAKTVACAEVRLVRAGHANEQTGWRQATPWVQMVEDALGKAKTEADSCLLTPQLQAKTAASAAVVTATAPALSKETYVLLTDTLFKFDKSGSEDMIPGGLQRLADVAQRLKAYKSIQTLTVFGYTDRLGADDYNDKLSEARAKTVQTYLESLGVKSALAVAQGKGKRDPVSKDCSATASREQQIVCLQPDRRVTIEVTGVAR
;
A
#
# COMPACT_ATOMS: atom_id res chain seq x y z
N ALA A 1 6.24 -4.66 8.56
CA ALA A 1 5.03 -4.63 7.70
C ALA A 1 5.27 -5.44 6.44
N GLY A 2 4.41 -6.41 6.15
CA GLY A 2 4.42 -7.14 4.86
C GLY A 2 3.80 -6.28 3.76
N ILE A 3 4.10 -6.62 2.51
CA ILE A 3 3.52 -5.96 1.34
C ILE A 3 2.08 -6.50 1.16
N PRO A 4 1.07 -5.64 0.94
CA PRO A 4 -0.29 -6.11 0.70
C PRO A 4 -0.35 -6.97 -0.58
N GLN A 5 -1.14 -8.05 -0.54
CA GLN A 5 -1.26 -8.98 -1.68
C GLN A 5 -1.83 -8.32 -2.95
N ASN A 6 -2.57 -7.22 -2.80
CA ASN A 6 -3.10 -6.44 -3.91
C ASN A 6 -2.15 -5.33 -4.38
N SER A 7 -0.88 -5.34 -3.94
CA SER A 7 0.08 -4.38 -4.45
C SER A 7 0.41 -4.68 -5.91
N TYR A 8 0.33 -3.65 -6.74
CA TYR A 8 0.64 -3.74 -8.16
C TYR A 8 2.07 -4.28 -8.43
N PRO A 9 3.13 -3.80 -7.74
CA PRO A 9 4.49 -4.31 -7.95
C PRO A 9 4.63 -5.81 -7.66
N LEU A 10 4.07 -6.29 -6.55
CA LEU A 10 4.13 -7.72 -6.20
C LEU A 10 3.35 -8.57 -7.21
N ALA A 11 2.16 -8.10 -7.61
CA ALA A 11 1.39 -8.77 -8.64
C ALA A 11 2.15 -8.82 -9.97
N LYS A 12 2.82 -7.72 -10.36
CA LYS A 12 3.66 -7.64 -11.56
C LYS A 12 4.80 -8.65 -11.53
N ALA A 13 5.52 -8.76 -10.42
CA ALA A 13 6.57 -9.76 -10.25
C ALA A 13 6.03 -11.19 -10.40
N GLN A 14 4.86 -11.48 -9.79
CA GLN A 14 4.22 -12.78 -9.95
C GLN A 14 3.83 -13.06 -11.41
N CYS A 15 3.27 -12.09 -12.12
CA CYS A 15 2.89 -12.26 -13.53
C CYS A 15 4.10 -12.53 -14.44
N TRP A 16 5.25 -11.93 -14.15
CA TRP A 16 6.52 -12.23 -14.81
C TRP A 16 6.98 -13.67 -14.56
N LEU A 17 6.92 -14.14 -13.30
CA LEU A 17 7.27 -15.52 -12.95
C LEU A 17 6.31 -16.54 -13.60
N ASP A 18 5.01 -16.26 -13.59
CA ASP A 18 4.00 -17.13 -14.21
C ASP A 18 4.23 -17.24 -15.73
N THR A 19 4.60 -16.13 -16.38
CA THR A 19 4.90 -16.12 -17.81
C THR A 19 6.21 -16.85 -18.11
N ALA A 20 7.26 -16.63 -17.31
CA ALA A 20 8.52 -17.35 -17.43
C ALA A 20 8.32 -18.86 -17.28
N LYS A 21 7.48 -19.30 -16.33
CA LYS A 21 7.11 -20.70 -16.14
C LYS A 21 6.36 -21.27 -17.36
N SER A 22 5.41 -20.51 -17.92
CA SER A 22 4.72 -20.91 -19.16
C SER A 22 5.70 -21.09 -20.32
N GLN A 23 6.62 -20.15 -20.51
CA GLN A 23 7.64 -20.21 -21.56
C GLN A 23 8.64 -21.36 -21.35
N TYR A 24 8.96 -21.69 -20.09
CA TYR A 24 9.74 -22.87 -19.76
C TYR A 24 9.05 -24.16 -20.20
N HIS A 25 7.75 -24.29 -19.95
CA HIS A 25 6.97 -25.46 -20.39
C HIS A 25 6.80 -25.53 -21.91
N GLU A 26 6.82 -24.38 -22.59
CA GLU A 26 6.84 -24.26 -24.06
C GLU A 26 8.26 -24.47 -24.65
N ASN A 27 9.26 -24.72 -23.80
CA ASN A 27 10.66 -24.92 -24.18
C ASN A 27 11.25 -23.73 -24.99
N ASP A 28 10.89 -22.50 -24.62
CA ASP A 28 11.46 -21.29 -25.21
C ASP A 28 12.95 -21.15 -24.82
N ARG A 29 13.77 -20.77 -25.80
CA ARG A 29 15.23 -20.60 -25.69
C ARG A 29 15.71 -19.23 -26.14
N THR A 30 14.83 -18.25 -26.35
CA THR A 30 15.22 -16.93 -26.87
C THR A 30 15.72 -15.94 -25.81
N GLY A 31 15.87 -16.36 -24.56
CA GLY A 31 16.23 -15.47 -23.44
C GLY A 31 15.02 -14.86 -22.70
N TYR A 32 13.79 -15.15 -23.16
CA TYR A 32 12.58 -14.57 -22.56
C TYR A 32 12.40 -14.99 -21.10
N ILE A 33 12.73 -16.24 -20.78
CA ILE A 33 12.61 -16.80 -19.43
C ILE A 33 13.57 -16.07 -18.48
N GLU A 34 14.84 -15.96 -18.87
CA GLU A 34 15.90 -15.35 -18.07
C GLU A 34 15.62 -13.85 -17.82
N GLU A 35 15.23 -13.11 -18.85
CA GLU A 35 14.90 -11.69 -18.73
C GLU A 35 13.62 -11.46 -17.90
N SER A 36 12.59 -12.31 -18.07
CA SER A 36 11.36 -12.23 -17.27
C SER A 36 11.63 -12.49 -15.77
N VAL A 37 12.45 -13.50 -15.46
CA VAL A 37 12.87 -13.78 -14.07
C VAL A 37 13.70 -12.63 -13.52
N THR A 38 14.59 -12.06 -14.33
CA THR A 38 15.41 -10.90 -13.94
C THR A 38 14.54 -9.71 -13.56
N GLU A 39 13.51 -9.39 -14.34
CA GLU A 39 12.58 -8.31 -14.01
C GLU A 39 11.74 -8.62 -12.75
N ALA A 40 11.30 -9.87 -12.56
CA ALA A 40 10.63 -10.26 -11.32
C ALA A 40 11.54 -10.06 -10.09
N VAL A 41 12.79 -10.52 -10.16
CA VAL A 41 13.79 -10.37 -9.09
C VAL A 41 14.06 -8.90 -8.80
N LYS A 42 14.26 -8.08 -9.83
CA LYS A 42 14.48 -6.62 -9.69
C LYS A 42 13.32 -5.93 -8.97
N ILE A 43 12.08 -6.30 -9.30
CA ILE A 43 10.90 -5.76 -8.61
C ILE A 43 10.89 -6.18 -7.15
N VAL A 44 11.13 -7.46 -6.86
CA VAL A 44 11.15 -7.98 -5.48
C VAL A 44 12.26 -7.32 -4.66
N GLN A 45 13.48 -7.23 -5.18
CA GLN A 45 14.61 -6.58 -4.51
C GLN A 45 14.34 -5.10 -4.21
N ALA A 46 13.72 -4.38 -5.16
CA ALA A 46 13.32 -3.00 -4.96
C ALA A 46 12.26 -2.87 -3.85
N LEU A 47 11.32 -3.83 -3.77
CA LEU A 47 10.31 -3.88 -2.71
C LEU A 47 10.87 -4.31 -1.34
N GLU A 48 11.91 -5.13 -1.33
CA GLU A 48 12.64 -5.50 -0.12
C GLU A 48 13.40 -4.29 0.46
N ALA A 49 14.02 -3.49 -0.41
CA ALA A 49 14.71 -2.26 -0.04
C ALA A 49 13.74 -1.14 0.38
N ASP A 50 12.69 -0.91 -0.40
CA ASP A 50 11.64 0.06 -0.11
C ASP A 50 10.26 -0.50 -0.51
N LYS A 51 9.44 -0.76 0.51
CA LYS A 51 8.09 -1.32 0.35
C LYS A 51 7.12 -0.35 -0.32
N ALA A 52 7.44 0.93 -0.41
CA ALA A 52 6.68 1.96 -1.11
C ALA A 52 7.25 2.29 -2.50
N ALA A 53 8.33 1.62 -2.93
CA ALA A 53 8.93 1.85 -4.22
C ALA A 53 7.92 1.58 -5.34
N LYS A 54 7.87 2.48 -6.33
CA LYS A 54 7.13 2.28 -7.58
C LYS A 54 7.86 1.31 -8.52
N ALA A 55 8.38 0.22 -7.98
CA ALA A 55 9.07 -0.82 -8.74
C ALA A 55 8.08 -1.51 -9.71
N GLY A 56 8.52 -1.79 -10.93
CA GLY A 56 7.71 -2.52 -11.93
C GLY A 56 6.57 -1.73 -12.60
N PHE A 57 6.48 -0.41 -12.37
CA PHE A 57 5.55 0.47 -13.10
C PHE A 57 5.99 0.72 -14.54
N ASP A 58 7.28 0.62 -14.82
CA ASP A 58 7.81 0.51 -16.16
C ASP A 58 7.86 -0.96 -16.57
N THR A 59 7.49 -1.25 -17.82
CA THR A 59 7.44 -2.62 -18.35
C THR A 59 8.38 -2.72 -19.53
N PRO A 60 9.60 -3.27 -19.36
CA PRO A 60 10.51 -3.44 -20.46
C PRO A 60 10.02 -4.53 -21.42
N LEU A 61 10.40 -4.39 -22.69
CA LEU A 61 10.19 -5.40 -23.71
C LEU A 61 11.34 -6.40 -23.64
N VAL A 62 11.10 -7.54 -23.01
CA VAL A 62 12.11 -8.60 -22.85
C VAL A 62 12.35 -9.36 -24.15
N ALA A 63 13.54 -9.95 -24.33
CA ALA A 63 13.93 -10.80 -25.46
C ALA A 63 13.61 -10.20 -26.85
N ARG A 64 13.84 -8.89 -27.00
CA ARG A 64 13.57 -8.12 -28.23
C ARG A 64 12.11 -8.16 -28.70
N SER A 65 11.17 -8.35 -27.78
CA SER A 65 9.73 -8.28 -28.08
C SER A 65 9.35 -6.96 -28.75
N SER A 66 8.43 -6.98 -29.71
CA SER A 66 7.85 -5.75 -30.25
C SER A 66 6.74 -5.19 -29.36
N MET A 67 6.63 -3.86 -29.33
CA MET A 67 5.50 -3.19 -28.70
C MET A 67 4.29 -3.26 -29.61
N LEU A 68 3.38 -4.21 -29.34
CA LEU A 68 2.12 -4.31 -30.05
C LEU A 68 1.06 -3.43 -29.40
N ARG A 69 0.11 -2.93 -30.20
CA ARG A 69 -1.14 -2.30 -29.73
C ARG A 69 -0.90 -1.19 -28.70
N GLY A 70 -0.31 -0.07 -29.15
CA GLY A 70 -0.03 1.10 -28.31
C GLY A 70 -1.27 1.68 -27.60
N ASP A 71 -2.46 1.46 -28.16
CA ASP A 71 -3.74 1.79 -27.55
C ASP A 71 -4.01 1.02 -26.25
N LEU A 72 -3.65 -0.27 -26.19
CA LEU A 72 -3.82 -1.09 -24.99
C LEU A 72 -2.83 -0.68 -23.90
N TRP A 73 -1.59 -0.34 -24.28
CA TRP A 73 -0.61 0.24 -23.36
C TRP A 73 -1.07 1.56 -22.76
N ALA A 74 -1.66 2.44 -23.57
CA ALA A 74 -2.22 3.70 -23.08
C ALA A 74 -3.36 3.46 -22.06
N GLN A 75 -4.24 2.49 -22.31
CA GLN A 75 -5.30 2.13 -21.37
C GLN A 75 -4.75 1.57 -20.05
N LEU A 76 -3.73 0.71 -20.10
CA LEU A 76 -3.09 0.16 -18.91
C LEU A 76 -2.37 1.26 -18.09
N ASN A 77 -1.73 2.21 -18.77
CA ASN A 77 -1.13 3.39 -18.14
C ASN A 77 -2.17 4.27 -17.43
N ASN A 78 -3.37 4.40 -18.00
CA ASN A 78 -4.48 5.13 -17.37
C ASN A 78 -4.98 4.46 -16.08
N TYR A 79 -4.92 3.13 -15.98
CA TYR A 79 -5.23 2.46 -14.71
C TYR A 79 -4.11 2.63 -13.69
N LYS A 80 -2.84 2.61 -14.12
CA LYS A 80 -1.69 2.86 -13.22
C LYS A 80 -1.69 4.27 -12.63
N SER A 81 -2.23 5.25 -13.32
CA SER A 81 -2.34 6.63 -12.82
C SER A 81 -3.47 6.83 -11.80
N GLN A 82 -4.35 5.85 -11.62
CA GLN A 82 -5.50 5.89 -10.70
C GLN A 82 -5.27 4.99 -9.48
N PRO A 83 -4.60 5.46 -8.42
CA PRO A 83 -4.21 4.62 -7.27
C PRO A 83 -5.40 4.02 -6.53
N VAL A 84 -6.55 4.68 -6.59
CA VAL A 84 -7.79 4.26 -5.92
C VAL A 84 -8.36 2.99 -6.56
N THR A 85 -8.49 2.95 -7.89
CA THR A 85 -8.97 1.78 -8.63
C THR A 85 -7.88 0.71 -8.77
N LEU A 86 -6.60 1.12 -8.81
CA LEU A 86 -5.46 0.22 -8.92
C LEU A 86 -5.38 -0.76 -7.75
N ALA A 87 -5.79 -0.37 -6.54
CA ALA A 87 -5.84 -1.28 -5.41
C ALA A 87 -6.79 -2.48 -5.62
N CYS A 88 -7.80 -2.33 -6.49
CA CYS A 88 -8.81 -3.34 -6.77
C CYS A 88 -8.48 -4.17 -8.02
N ASN A 89 -7.87 -3.56 -9.04
CA ASN A 89 -7.54 -4.23 -10.30
C ASN A 89 -6.04 -4.43 -10.54
N ALA A 90 -5.18 -4.23 -9.51
CA ALA A 90 -3.73 -4.31 -9.59
C ALA A 90 -3.22 -5.56 -10.31
N LYS A 91 -3.72 -6.74 -9.91
CA LYS A 91 -3.31 -8.02 -10.51
C LYS A 91 -3.70 -8.11 -11.98
N THR A 92 -4.92 -7.69 -12.30
CA THR A 92 -5.46 -7.72 -13.66
C THR A 92 -4.64 -6.82 -14.57
N VAL A 93 -4.37 -5.57 -14.15
CA VAL A 93 -3.57 -4.60 -14.91
C VAL A 93 -2.12 -5.05 -15.04
N ALA A 94 -1.48 -5.51 -13.96
CA ALA A 94 -0.09 -5.93 -13.98
C ALA A 94 0.14 -7.13 -14.92
N CYS A 95 -0.72 -8.15 -14.85
CA CYS A 95 -0.64 -9.31 -15.73
C CYS A 95 -1.01 -8.97 -17.18
N ALA A 96 -1.90 -8.01 -17.42
CA ALA A 96 -2.25 -7.59 -18.78
C ALA A 96 -1.05 -6.97 -19.50
N GLU A 97 -0.26 -6.14 -18.83
CA GLU A 97 0.96 -5.58 -19.42
C GLU A 97 2.02 -6.66 -19.72
N VAL A 98 2.23 -7.62 -18.80
CA VAL A 98 3.18 -8.73 -19.06
C VAL A 98 2.69 -9.58 -20.24
N ARG A 99 1.37 -9.80 -20.37
CA ARG A 99 0.78 -10.47 -21.52
C ARG A 99 0.96 -9.70 -22.84
N LEU A 100 0.98 -8.37 -22.82
CA LEU A 100 1.32 -7.59 -24.03
C LEU A 100 2.78 -7.80 -24.44
N VAL A 101 3.70 -7.89 -23.48
CA VAL A 101 5.11 -8.23 -23.81
C VAL A 101 5.18 -9.64 -24.40
N ARG A 102 4.45 -10.61 -23.82
CA ARG A 102 4.34 -11.96 -24.38
C ARG A 102 3.74 -11.96 -25.79
N ALA A 103 2.72 -11.14 -26.05
CA ALA A 103 2.14 -11.01 -27.38
C ALA A 103 3.17 -10.49 -28.39
N GLY A 104 3.95 -9.48 -27.99
CA GLY A 104 5.07 -8.94 -28.77
C GLY A 104 6.09 -10.00 -29.12
N HIS A 105 6.52 -10.77 -28.13
CA HIS A 105 7.45 -11.89 -28.32
C HIS A 105 6.90 -12.96 -29.26
N ALA A 106 5.65 -13.40 -29.07
CA ALA A 106 5.01 -14.38 -29.94
C ALA A 106 4.92 -13.89 -31.39
N ASN A 107 4.67 -12.59 -31.59
CA ASN A 107 4.66 -11.98 -32.92
C ASN A 107 6.04 -12.00 -33.58
N GLU A 108 7.10 -11.70 -32.84
CA GLU A 108 8.48 -11.77 -33.35
C GLU A 108 8.87 -13.21 -33.70
N GLN A 109 8.50 -14.20 -32.89
CA GLN A 109 8.88 -15.59 -33.15
C GLN A 109 8.09 -16.26 -34.28
N THR A 110 6.78 -16.07 -34.27
CA THR A 110 5.84 -16.92 -35.05
C THR A 110 4.77 -16.12 -35.79
N GLY A 111 4.82 -14.79 -35.71
CA GLY A 111 3.92 -13.88 -36.38
C GLY A 111 2.57 -13.68 -35.68
N TRP A 112 1.76 -12.80 -36.25
CA TRP A 112 0.53 -12.29 -35.65
C TRP A 112 -0.49 -13.36 -35.23
N ARG A 113 -0.56 -14.50 -35.93
CA ARG A 113 -1.52 -15.58 -35.62
C ARG A 113 -1.34 -16.13 -34.21
N GLN A 114 -0.09 -16.26 -33.74
CA GLN A 114 0.21 -16.74 -32.39
C GLN A 114 0.18 -15.62 -31.34
N ALA A 115 0.33 -14.36 -31.77
CA ALA A 115 0.20 -13.20 -30.90
C ALA A 115 -1.28 -12.86 -30.59
N THR A 116 -2.19 -13.13 -31.53
CA THR A 116 -3.61 -12.74 -31.45
C THR A 116 -4.30 -13.20 -30.17
N PRO A 117 -4.17 -14.46 -29.71
CA PRO A 117 -4.82 -14.90 -28.47
C PRO A 117 -4.35 -14.11 -27.25
N TRP A 118 -3.07 -13.73 -27.19
CA TRP A 118 -2.53 -12.94 -26.09
C TRP A 118 -3.07 -11.51 -26.07
N VAL A 119 -3.21 -10.89 -27.25
CA VAL A 119 -3.83 -9.58 -27.40
C VAL A 119 -5.30 -9.62 -26.96
N GLN A 120 -6.05 -10.65 -27.36
CA GLN A 120 -7.45 -10.83 -26.94
C GLN A 120 -7.57 -11.02 -25.42
N MET A 121 -6.70 -11.82 -24.80
CA MET A 121 -6.66 -11.96 -23.35
C MET A 121 -6.38 -10.63 -22.62
N VAL A 122 -5.68 -9.70 -23.25
CA VAL A 122 -5.44 -8.36 -22.70
C VAL A 122 -6.68 -7.48 -22.82
N GLU A 123 -7.37 -7.51 -23.95
CA GLU A 123 -8.65 -6.81 -24.14
C GLU A 123 -9.69 -7.29 -23.13
N ASP A 124 -9.81 -8.60 -22.93
CA ASP A 124 -10.66 -9.20 -21.90
C ASP A 124 -10.24 -8.77 -20.49
N ALA A 125 -8.93 -8.72 -20.23
CA ALA A 125 -8.41 -8.26 -18.95
C ALA A 125 -8.73 -6.78 -18.70
N LEU A 126 -8.73 -5.93 -19.73
CA LEU A 126 -9.12 -4.52 -19.60
C LEU A 126 -10.63 -4.38 -19.31
N GLY A 127 -11.48 -5.22 -19.92
CA GLY A 127 -12.91 -5.30 -19.59
C GLY A 127 -13.14 -5.73 -18.13
N LYS A 128 -12.38 -6.73 -17.66
CA LYS A 128 -12.39 -7.15 -16.25
C LYS A 128 -11.89 -6.05 -15.32
N ALA A 129 -10.77 -5.41 -15.66
CA ALA A 129 -10.19 -4.31 -14.88
C ALA A 129 -11.14 -3.12 -14.74
N LYS A 130 -11.95 -2.85 -15.78
CA LYS A 130 -13.02 -1.86 -15.73
C LYS A 130 -14.10 -2.25 -14.73
N THR A 131 -14.61 -3.48 -14.83
CA THR A 131 -15.65 -3.99 -13.94
C THR A 131 -15.18 -4.02 -12.48
N GLU A 132 -13.94 -4.43 -12.25
CA GLU A 132 -13.27 -4.41 -10.94
C GLU A 132 -13.10 -2.98 -10.40
N ALA A 133 -12.74 -2.03 -11.26
CA ALA A 133 -12.64 -0.62 -10.90
C ALA A 133 -14.01 -0.01 -10.55
N ASP A 134 -15.05 -0.27 -11.36
CA ASP A 134 -16.41 0.19 -11.12
C ASP A 134 -16.96 -0.39 -9.80
N SER A 135 -16.73 -1.68 -9.55
CA SER A 135 -17.09 -2.35 -8.29
C SER A 135 -16.34 -1.77 -7.10
N CYS A 136 -15.07 -1.40 -7.27
CA CYS A 136 -14.27 -0.73 -6.24
C CYS A 136 -14.89 0.59 -5.81
N LEU A 137 -15.39 1.38 -6.76
CA LEU A 137 -16.03 2.68 -6.51
C LEU A 137 -17.42 2.56 -5.86
N LEU A 138 -18.12 1.45 -6.07
CA LEU A 138 -19.43 1.15 -5.48
C LEU A 138 -19.35 0.69 -4.02
N THR A 139 -18.15 0.33 -3.54
CA THR A 139 -17.94 -0.01 -2.11
C THR A 139 -18.21 1.24 -1.24
N PRO A 140 -19.05 1.17 -0.19
CA PRO A 140 -19.43 2.34 0.63
C PRO A 140 -18.26 3.12 1.25
N GLN A 141 -17.09 2.47 1.41
CA GLN A 141 -15.85 3.09 1.90
C GLN A 141 -15.15 4.00 0.86
N LEU A 142 -15.47 3.89 -0.44
CA LEU A 142 -14.90 4.72 -1.50
C LEU A 142 -15.82 5.86 -1.95
N GLN A 143 -17.15 5.73 -1.83
CA GLN A 143 -18.08 6.83 -2.17
C GLN A 143 -17.91 8.05 -1.25
N ALA A 144 -17.46 7.84 -0.01
CA ALA A 144 -17.07 8.95 0.88
C ALA A 144 -15.77 9.66 0.45
N LYS A 145 -14.92 9.02 -0.38
CA LYS A 145 -13.70 9.62 -0.96
C LYS A 145 -13.93 10.27 -2.33
N THR A 146 -14.95 9.87 -3.09
CA THR A 146 -15.19 10.40 -4.45
C THR A 146 -16.01 11.69 -4.48
N ALA A 147 -16.87 11.94 -3.48
CA ALA A 147 -17.67 13.17 -3.41
C ALA A 147 -16.85 14.46 -3.22
N ALA A 148 -15.56 14.36 -2.86
CA ALA A 148 -14.67 15.52 -2.68
C ALA A 148 -13.84 15.88 -3.93
N SER A 149 -13.92 15.14 -5.04
CA SER A 149 -13.00 15.26 -6.18
C SER A 149 -13.62 15.81 -7.48
N ALA A 150 -14.87 16.30 -7.46
CA ALA A 150 -15.56 16.74 -8.69
C ALA A 150 -15.36 18.23 -9.04
N ALA A 151 -14.64 19.02 -8.24
CA ALA A 151 -14.29 20.38 -8.62
C ALA A 151 -12.78 20.57 -8.48
N VAL A 152 -12.08 20.66 -9.61
CA VAL A 152 -11.02 21.65 -9.93
C VAL A 152 -10.27 21.11 -11.15
N VAL A 153 -10.66 21.62 -12.31
CA VAL A 153 -9.78 21.70 -13.47
C VAL A 153 -9.03 23.03 -13.35
N THR A 154 -7.71 22.99 -13.59
CA THR A 154 -6.75 24.10 -13.71
C THR A 154 -6.43 24.93 -12.45
N ALA A 155 -5.31 24.63 -11.78
CA ALA A 155 -4.22 25.58 -11.48
C ALA A 155 -3.13 24.89 -10.63
N THR A 156 -1.86 25.15 -10.97
CA THR A 156 -0.65 24.66 -10.31
C THR A 156 -0.61 25.03 -8.81
N ALA A 157 -0.76 24.04 -7.93
CA ALA A 157 -0.56 24.16 -6.48
C ALA A 157 0.47 23.11 -6.00
N PRO A 158 1.32 23.42 -5.01
CA PRO A 158 2.35 22.51 -4.52
C PRO A 158 1.74 21.22 -3.96
N ALA A 159 2.30 20.08 -4.36
CA ALA A 159 1.77 18.75 -4.04
C ALA A 159 1.73 18.51 -2.51
N LEU A 160 0.56 18.10 -2.02
CA LEU A 160 0.36 17.61 -0.65
C LEU A 160 0.97 16.21 -0.51
N SER A 161 1.95 16.07 0.39
CA SER A 161 2.52 14.79 0.80
C SER A 161 1.73 14.19 1.98
N LYS A 162 1.53 12.87 1.93
CA LYS A 162 0.97 12.08 3.05
C LYS A 162 2.03 11.14 3.59
N GLU A 163 2.24 11.15 4.89
CA GLU A 163 3.13 10.22 5.59
C GLU A 163 2.41 9.55 6.76
N THR A 164 2.81 8.31 7.05
CA THR A 164 2.26 7.52 8.15
C THR A 164 3.38 6.99 9.02
N TYR A 165 3.30 7.25 10.33
CA TYR A 165 4.24 6.78 11.35
C TYR A 165 3.54 5.76 12.25
N VAL A 166 4.16 4.61 12.48
CA VAL A 166 3.61 3.57 13.37
C VAL A 166 4.55 3.40 14.56
N LEU A 167 3.99 3.53 15.76
CA LEU A 167 4.70 3.44 17.03
C LEU A 167 4.02 2.38 17.91
N LEU A 168 4.80 1.50 18.53
CA LEU A 168 4.25 0.47 19.42
C LEU A 168 3.91 1.08 20.78
N THR A 169 2.71 0.80 21.28
CA THR A 169 2.21 1.35 22.55
C THR A 169 3.08 0.94 23.73
N ASP A 170 3.61 -0.29 23.73
CA ASP A 170 4.52 -0.80 24.77
C ASP A 170 5.85 -0.03 24.84
N THR A 171 6.20 0.67 23.75
CA THR A 171 7.39 1.53 23.69
C THR A 171 7.07 3.00 23.96
N LEU A 172 5.79 3.34 24.10
CA LEU A 172 5.31 4.70 24.34
C LEU A 172 4.83 4.89 25.77
N PHE A 173 4.11 3.92 26.33
CA PHE A 173 3.47 3.99 27.63
C PHE A 173 3.88 2.81 28.51
N LYS A 174 3.81 3.00 29.82
CA LYS A 174 3.81 1.89 30.78
C LYS A 174 2.63 0.95 30.50
N PHE A 175 2.77 -0.31 30.92
CA PHE A 175 1.77 -1.35 30.71
C PHE A 175 0.38 -0.90 31.20
N ASP A 176 -0.62 -1.06 30.33
CA ASP A 176 -2.02 -0.69 30.57
C ASP A 176 -2.28 0.78 30.96
N LYS A 177 -1.37 1.68 30.59
CA LYS A 177 -1.52 3.12 30.82
C LYS A 177 -1.73 3.91 29.53
N SER A 178 -2.21 5.14 29.67
CA SER A 178 -2.51 6.07 28.58
C SER A 178 -2.19 7.54 28.89
N GLY A 179 -1.84 7.87 30.14
CA GLY A 179 -1.55 9.23 30.57
C GLY A 179 -0.20 9.73 30.08
N SER A 180 -0.04 11.06 30.03
CA SER A 180 1.23 11.72 29.72
C SER A 180 2.30 11.44 30.79
N GLU A 181 1.92 11.31 32.06
CA GLU A 181 2.83 10.90 33.15
C GLU A 181 3.31 9.43 33.05
N ASP A 182 2.61 8.62 32.26
CA ASP A 182 2.92 7.21 32.06
C ASP A 182 3.73 6.95 30.80
N MET A 183 4.10 8.00 30.07
CA MET A 183 5.00 7.86 28.92
C MET A 183 6.41 7.51 29.36
N ILE A 184 7.02 6.55 28.67
CA ILE A 184 8.40 6.14 28.96
C ILE A 184 9.40 7.05 28.23
N PRO A 185 10.61 7.30 28.79
CA PRO A 185 11.60 8.21 28.19
C PRO A 185 11.94 7.88 26.74
N GLY A 186 12.10 6.59 26.40
CA GLY A 186 12.36 6.16 25.01
C GLY A 186 11.19 6.43 24.06
N GLY A 187 9.96 6.43 24.57
CA GLY A 187 8.76 6.77 23.81
C GLY A 187 8.64 8.26 23.53
N LEU A 188 8.97 9.09 24.53
CA LEU A 188 9.06 10.54 24.40
C LEU A 188 10.10 10.94 23.34
N GLN A 189 11.27 10.29 23.32
CA GLN A 189 12.30 10.52 22.30
C GLN A 189 11.79 10.18 20.90
N ARG A 190 11.15 9.02 20.70
CA ARG A 190 10.58 8.65 19.39
C ARG A 190 9.52 9.65 18.91
N LEU A 191 8.68 10.14 19.81
CA LEU A 191 7.70 11.18 19.48
C LEU A 191 8.35 12.52 19.17
N ALA A 192 9.47 12.85 19.82
CA ALA A 192 10.27 14.03 19.50
C ALA A 192 10.88 13.93 18.09
N ASP A 193 11.39 12.76 17.70
CA ASP A 193 11.91 12.51 16.35
C ASP A 193 10.82 12.65 15.29
N VAL A 194 9.63 12.11 15.56
CA VAL A 194 8.46 12.28 14.68
C VAL A 194 8.09 13.76 14.61
N ALA A 195 8.01 14.47 15.74
CA ALA A 195 7.71 15.90 15.77
C ALA A 195 8.72 16.74 14.97
N GLN A 196 10.01 16.40 15.00
CA GLN A 196 11.04 17.06 14.18
C GLN A 196 10.78 16.86 12.69
N ARG A 197 10.42 15.65 12.26
CA ARG A 197 10.06 15.37 10.85
C ARG A 197 8.79 16.12 10.44
N LEU A 198 7.79 16.16 11.32
CA LEU A 198 6.55 16.91 11.07
C LEU A 198 6.82 18.42 10.95
N LYS A 199 7.76 18.97 11.71
CA LYS A 199 8.17 20.38 11.59
C LYS A 199 8.91 20.72 10.29
N ALA A 200 9.45 19.71 9.59
CA ALA A 200 10.06 19.91 8.28
C ALA A 200 9.02 20.23 7.20
N TYR A 201 7.72 20.03 7.47
CA TYR A 201 6.65 20.44 6.57
C TYR A 201 6.54 21.96 6.50
N LYS A 202 6.20 22.48 5.32
CA LYS A 202 5.89 23.89 5.08
C LYS A 202 4.56 24.25 5.73
N SER A 203 3.58 23.36 5.62
CA SER A 203 2.31 23.43 6.34
C SER A 203 1.73 22.03 6.51
N ILE A 204 1.19 21.73 7.69
CA ILE A 204 0.45 20.49 7.93
C ILE A 204 -1.04 20.82 7.83
N GLN A 205 -1.75 20.18 6.91
CA GLN A 205 -3.20 20.33 6.80
C GLN A 205 -3.90 19.44 7.81
N THR A 206 -3.58 18.16 7.84
CA THR A 206 -4.24 17.20 8.72
C THR A 206 -3.21 16.38 9.49
N LEU A 207 -3.39 16.29 10.81
CA LEU A 207 -2.68 15.38 11.70
C LEU A 207 -3.71 14.45 12.34
N THR A 208 -3.72 13.18 11.96
CA THR A 208 -4.63 12.18 12.56
C THR A 208 -3.84 11.16 13.36
N VAL A 209 -4.18 10.98 14.63
CA VAL A 209 -3.58 10.00 15.51
C VAL A 209 -4.60 8.91 15.80
N PHE A 210 -4.28 7.67 15.42
CA PHE A 210 -5.09 6.48 15.68
C PHE A 210 -4.47 5.65 16.79
N GLY A 211 -5.24 5.32 17.83
CA GLY A 211 -4.84 4.35 18.85
C GLY A 211 -5.45 2.98 18.58
N TYR A 212 -4.69 1.92 18.76
CA TYR A 212 -5.12 0.54 18.64
C TYR A 212 -4.78 -0.26 19.91
N THR A 213 -5.59 -1.27 20.21
CA THR A 213 -5.36 -2.24 21.27
C THR A 213 -5.35 -3.65 20.70
N ASP A 214 -4.88 -4.61 21.49
CA ASP A 214 -5.11 -6.01 21.16
C ASP A 214 -6.55 -6.43 21.47
N ARG A 215 -6.87 -7.68 21.12
CA ARG A 215 -8.20 -8.27 21.35
C ARG A 215 -8.45 -8.69 22.80
N LEU A 216 -7.51 -8.47 23.73
CA LEU A 216 -7.68 -8.86 25.12
C LEU A 216 -8.43 -7.76 25.87
N GLY A 217 -9.44 -8.13 26.66
CA GLY A 217 -10.29 -7.17 27.39
C GLY A 217 -11.58 -6.81 26.65
N ALA A 218 -12.41 -6.01 27.33
CA ALA A 218 -13.72 -5.61 26.83
C ALA A 218 -13.62 -4.51 25.76
N ASP A 219 -14.56 -4.53 24.81
CA ASP A 219 -14.54 -3.65 23.63
C ASP A 219 -14.64 -2.18 24.03
N ASP A 220 -15.60 -1.84 24.90
CA ASP A 220 -15.79 -0.49 25.43
C ASP A 220 -14.56 0.03 26.20
N TYR A 221 -13.87 -0.86 26.90
CA TYR A 221 -12.64 -0.52 27.63
C TYR A 221 -11.50 -0.22 26.65
N ASN A 222 -11.31 -1.10 25.67
CA ASN A 222 -10.30 -0.98 24.63
C ASN A 222 -10.51 0.26 23.75
N ASP A 223 -11.76 0.60 23.44
CA ASP A 223 -12.11 1.81 22.71
C ASP A 223 -11.68 3.06 23.47
N LYS A 224 -12.08 3.19 24.73
CA LYS A 224 -11.69 4.32 25.60
C LYS A 224 -10.18 4.42 25.78
N LEU A 225 -9.51 3.29 26.02
CA LEU A 225 -8.07 3.23 26.22
C LEU A 225 -7.30 3.68 24.97
N SER A 226 -7.74 3.21 23.80
CA SER A 226 -7.13 3.55 22.52
C SER A 226 -7.30 5.03 22.18
N GLU A 227 -8.47 5.60 22.45
CA GLU A 227 -8.77 7.01 22.25
C GLU A 227 -7.94 7.90 23.19
N ALA A 228 -7.87 7.53 24.47
CA ALA A 228 -7.05 8.24 25.45
C ALA A 228 -5.57 8.27 25.05
N ARG A 229 -5.02 7.13 24.59
CA ARG A 229 -3.63 7.05 24.10
C ARG A 229 -3.40 7.93 22.88
N ALA A 230 -4.33 7.90 21.92
CA ALA A 230 -4.24 8.73 20.72
C ALA A 230 -4.24 10.22 21.07
N LYS A 231 -5.12 10.62 22.00
CA LYS A 231 -5.21 12.00 22.48
C LYS A 231 -3.94 12.44 23.20
N THR A 232 -3.37 11.60 24.07
CA THR A 232 -2.10 11.92 24.74
C THR A 232 -0.96 12.14 23.75
N VAL A 233 -0.85 11.27 22.73
CA VAL A 233 0.17 11.42 21.67
C VAL A 233 -0.05 12.70 20.86
N GLN A 234 -1.30 13.01 20.50
CA GLN A 234 -1.66 14.25 19.81
C GLN A 234 -1.22 15.47 20.62
N THR A 235 -1.65 15.56 21.88
CA THR A 235 -1.32 16.68 22.77
C THR A 235 0.18 16.83 22.97
N TYR A 236 0.92 15.72 23.04
CA TYR A 236 2.38 15.77 23.16
C TYR A 236 3.04 16.33 21.89
N LEU A 237 2.62 15.91 20.70
CA LEU A 237 3.12 16.46 19.42
C LEU A 237 2.81 17.96 19.30
N GLU A 238 1.62 18.38 19.72
CA GLU A 238 1.22 19.80 19.78
C GLU A 238 2.11 20.58 20.78
N SER A 239 2.40 20.03 21.96
CA SER A 239 3.30 20.67 22.93
C SER A 239 4.73 20.82 22.43
N LEU A 240 5.16 19.91 21.55
CA LEU A 240 6.44 20.00 20.88
C LEU A 240 6.43 21.04 19.75
N GLY A 241 5.29 21.67 19.45
CA GLY A 241 5.17 22.74 18.46
C GLY A 241 4.80 22.27 17.06
N VAL A 242 4.25 21.05 16.91
CA VAL A 242 3.64 20.60 15.66
C VAL A 242 2.30 21.32 15.50
N LYS A 243 2.21 22.22 14.50
CA LYS A 243 0.97 22.93 14.18
C LYS A 243 0.34 22.32 12.94
N SER A 244 -0.90 21.87 13.07
CA SER A 244 -1.73 21.40 11.95
C SER A 244 -3.00 22.22 11.85
N ALA A 245 -3.56 22.35 10.65
CA ALA A 245 -4.84 23.03 10.45
C ALA A 245 -6.02 22.24 11.04
N LEU A 246 -5.91 20.90 11.02
CA LEU A 246 -6.86 19.97 11.62
C LEU A 246 -6.13 18.83 12.32
N ALA A 247 -6.28 18.76 13.64
CA ALA A 247 -5.71 17.70 14.47
C ALA A 247 -6.85 16.80 15.01
N VAL A 248 -6.78 15.50 14.73
CA VAL A 248 -7.80 14.51 15.12
C VAL A 248 -7.14 13.36 15.86
N ALA A 249 -7.65 13.01 17.04
CA ALA A 249 -7.33 11.75 17.71
C ALA A 249 -8.53 10.81 17.67
N GLN A 250 -8.32 9.56 17.29
CA GLN A 250 -9.37 8.55 17.22
C GLN A 250 -8.92 7.21 17.83
N GLY A 251 -9.76 6.66 18.70
CA GLY A 251 -9.63 5.30 19.20
C GLY A 251 -10.19 4.27 18.21
N LYS A 252 -9.36 3.36 17.75
CA LYS A 252 -9.78 2.20 16.95
C LYS A 252 -9.97 0.94 17.80
N GLY A 253 -9.65 0.97 19.09
CA GLY A 253 -9.76 -0.18 19.98
C GLY A 253 -9.07 -1.39 19.37
N LYS A 254 -9.73 -2.55 19.45
CA LYS A 254 -9.24 -3.81 18.88
C LYS A 254 -9.56 -4.01 17.39
N ARG A 255 -10.09 -2.98 16.72
CA ARG A 255 -10.42 -3.04 15.28
C ARG A 255 -9.12 -3.00 14.46
N ASP A 256 -9.16 -3.58 13.27
CA ASP A 256 -8.01 -3.66 12.35
C ASP A 256 -6.75 -4.31 12.97
N PRO A 257 -6.83 -5.57 13.45
CA PRO A 257 -5.68 -6.29 13.95
C PRO A 257 -4.66 -6.53 12.82
N VAL A 258 -3.38 -6.40 13.16
CA VAL A 258 -2.23 -6.62 12.28
C VAL A 258 -1.54 -7.94 12.62
N SER A 259 -1.69 -8.43 13.85
CA SER A 259 -1.24 -9.76 14.24
C SER A 259 -1.93 -10.84 13.40
N LYS A 260 -1.16 -11.83 12.96
CA LYS A 260 -1.62 -12.98 12.19
C LYS A 260 -1.33 -14.26 12.97
N ASP A 261 -2.22 -15.24 12.84
CA ASP A 261 -2.02 -16.59 13.37
C ASP A 261 -1.84 -16.70 14.90
N CYS A 262 -2.38 -15.75 15.67
CA CYS A 262 -2.37 -15.80 17.13
C CYS A 262 -3.47 -16.75 17.66
N SER A 263 -3.08 -17.98 17.98
CA SER A 263 -4.00 -18.99 18.51
C SER A 263 -4.76 -18.52 19.74
N ALA A 264 -6.09 -18.68 19.72
CA ALA A 264 -6.96 -18.41 20.86
C ALA A 264 -6.84 -19.46 21.98
N THR A 265 -6.22 -20.62 21.69
CA THR A 265 -6.00 -21.71 22.66
C THR A 265 -4.59 -21.69 23.27
N ALA A 266 -3.72 -20.78 22.83
CA ALA A 266 -2.39 -20.58 23.42
C ALA A 266 -2.48 -19.99 24.84
N SER A 267 -1.42 -20.13 25.65
CA SER A 267 -1.37 -19.55 27.00
C SER A 267 -1.53 -18.02 26.95
N ARG A 268 -1.97 -17.41 28.06
CA ARG A 268 -2.19 -15.96 28.12
C ARG A 268 -0.92 -15.18 27.79
N GLU A 269 0.23 -15.66 28.23
CA GLU A 269 1.54 -15.07 28.00
C GLU A 269 1.92 -15.13 26.51
N GLN A 270 1.67 -16.27 25.87
CA GLN A 270 1.90 -16.44 24.42
C GLN A 270 0.98 -15.53 23.61
N GLN A 271 -0.27 -15.34 24.04
CA GLN A 271 -1.20 -14.41 23.40
C GLN A 271 -0.72 -12.96 23.55
N ILE A 272 -0.25 -12.53 24.73
CA ILE A 272 0.25 -11.17 24.96
C ILE A 272 1.43 -10.84 24.04
N VAL A 273 2.34 -11.79 23.83
CA VAL A 273 3.50 -11.64 22.93
C VAL A 273 3.05 -11.62 21.47
N CYS A 274 2.18 -12.55 21.06
CA CYS A 274 1.73 -12.63 19.68
C CYS A 274 0.92 -11.39 19.24
N LEU A 275 0.08 -10.86 20.14
CA LEU A 275 -0.78 -9.70 19.89
C LEU A 275 -0.06 -8.35 20.08
N GLN A 276 1.22 -8.36 20.46
CA GLN A 276 2.00 -7.14 20.66
C GLN A 276 1.94 -6.15 19.47
N PRO A 277 1.96 -6.58 18.19
CA PRO A 277 1.84 -5.67 17.05
C PRO A 277 0.51 -4.92 16.96
N ASP A 278 -0.54 -5.40 17.64
CA ASP A 278 -1.86 -4.76 17.64
C ASP A 278 -1.90 -3.56 18.60
N ARG A 279 -1.11 -3.59 19.68
CA ARG A 279 -0.94 -2.46 20.60
C ARG A 279 -0.04 -1.40 19.97
N ARG A 280 -0.63 -0.54 19.14
CA ARG A 280 0.10 0.51 18.39
C ARG A 280 -0.64 1.84 18.37
N VAL A 281 0.11 2.89 18.12
CA VAL A 281 -0.39 4.22 17.74
C VAL A 281 0.11 4.54 16.34
N THR A 282 -0.80 4.96 15.47
CA THR A 282 -0.47 5.37 14.09
C THR A 282 -0.72 6.85 13.93
N ILE A 283 0.26 7.60 13.47
CA ILE A 283 0.16 9.04 13.19
C ILE A 283 0.17 9.20 11.68
N GLU A 284 -0.93 9.69 11.12
CA GLU A 284 -1.03 10.07 9.72
C GLU A 284 -0.93 11.60 9.60
N VAL A 285 0.01 12.07 8.80
CA VAL A 285 0.15 13.49 8.48
C VAL A 285 -0.13 13.70 7.00
N THR A 286 -0.86 14.78 6.68
CA THR A 286 -1.02 15.28 5.32
C THR A 286 -0.66 16.75 5.31
N GLY A 287 0.27 17.16 4.46
CA GLY A 287 0.77 18.53 4.43
C GLY A 287 1.64 18.81 3.21
N VAL A 288 2.10 20.04 3.06
CA VAL A 288 3.05 20.41 2.01
C VAL A 288 4.44 20.24 2.61
N ALA A 289 5.24 19.31 2.10
CA ALA A 289 6.66 19.20 2.47
C ALA A 289 7.43 20.46 2.04
N ARG A 290 8.49 20.83 2.77
CA ARG A 290 9.39 21.92 2.37
C ARG A 290 10.28 21.52 1.21
#